data_AF-E3CZK1-F1
#
_entry.id   AF-E3CZK1-F1
#
_cell.length_a   1.000
_cell.length_b   1.000
_cell.length_c   1.000
_cell.angle_alpha   90.00
_cell.angle_beta   90.00
_cell.angle_gamma   90.00
#
_symmetry.space_group_name_H-M   'P 1'
#
loop_
_entity.id
_entity.type
_entity.pdbx_description
1 polymer ?
#
loop_
_entity_poly.entity_id
_entity_poly.type
_entity_poly.pdbx_seq_one_letter_code
_entity_poly.pdbx_strand_id
1 'polypeptide(L)'
;MRRRALWRVPLLLLAAVAYLSAGGRASADTASEAIPDENSVVWTVEGEEIWRFPTTFQSEVQEGADRLRERVDRGFPLSSLRVVERDRQWSLVLGKETILQARSEHSGLLRLPSRAVALFWLSRLYEALGKEHADPLTAKHTLRGAHVARGTVSWYGGDSFVGRRFANGERYQGSELVAAAKSLPFGTLVRIRNLESGRTVVVRIVDRFMEHRGRILDVSKTAAEVLGFKNRGVAQVAVEVIGCVKKVGGH
;
A
#
# COMPACT_ATOMS: atom_id res chain seq x y z
N MET A 1 -18.07 -11.17 -23.07
CA MET A 1 -17.23 -10.07 -23.60
C MET A 1 -16.29 -9.56 -22.50
N ARG A 2 -15.00 -9.92 -22.56
CA ARG A 2 -14.00 -9.54 -21.55
C ARG A 2 -13.61 -8.07 -21.72
N ARG A 3 -13.97 -7.19 -20.79
CA ARG A 3 -13.46 -5.81 -20.74
C ARG A 3 -11.96 -5.88 -20.46
N ARG A 4 -11.14 -5.48 -21.44
CA ARG A 4 -9.69 -5.33 -21.29
C ARG A 4 -9.45 -4.22 -20.26
N ALA A 5 -8.95 -4.58 -19.08
CA ALA A 5 -8.56 -3.62 -18.04
C ALA A 5 -7.38 -2.79 -18.55
N LEU A 6 -7.55 -1.46 -18.58
CA LEU A 6 -6.57 -0.44 -18.97
C LEU A 6 -5.34 -0.33 -18.03
N TRP A 7 -5.10 -1.34 -17.20
CA TRP A 7 -4.13 -1.31 -16.09
C TRP A 7 -3.15 -2.49 -16.10
N ARG A 8 -2.95 -3.15 -17.24
CA ARG A 8 -1.84 -4.11 -17.39
C ARG A 8 -0.54 -3.36 -17.66
N VAL A 9 0.11 -2.91 -16.60
CA VAL A 9 1.55 -2.60 -16.58
C VAL A 9 2.14 -3.42 -15.44
N PRO A 10 3.29 -4.11 -15.58
CA PRO A 10 3.90 -4.83 -14.47
C PRO A 10 4.22 -3.82 -13.36
N LEU A 11 3.50 -3.92 -12.25
CA LEU A 11 3.37 -2.86 -11.23
C LEU A 11 4.60 -2.69 -10.32
N LEU A 12 5.66 -3.50 -10.50
CA LEU A 12 6.82 -3.50 -9.61
C LEU A 12 7.93 -2.51 -9.99
N LEU A 13 7.90 -1.93 -11.19
CA LEU A 13 9.08 -1.25 -11.72
C LEU A 13 9.12 0.27 -11.45
N LEU A 14 7.99 0.91 -11.15
CA LEU A 14 7.92 2.38 -11.00
C LEU A 14 7.99 2.89 -9.54
N ALA A 15 7.86 2.01 -8.55
CA ALA A 15 7.80 2.42 -7.15
C ALA A 15 9.20 2.70 -6.55
N ALA A 16 10.21 1.95 -6.97
CA ALA A 16 11.55 2.03 -6.40
C ALA A 16 12.46 3.09 -7.06
N VAL A 17 12.40 3.23 -8.40
CA VAL A 17 13.20 4.22 -9.14
C VAL A 17 12.84 5.64 -8.74
N ALA A 18 11.59 5.89 -8.31
CA ALA A 18 11.17 7.22 -7.90
C ALA A 18 11.60 7.58 -6.47
N TYR A 19 11.79 6.63 -5.55
CA TYR A 19 12.13 6.94 -4.14
C TYR A 19 13.49 7.65 -3.99
N LEU A 20 14.40 7.45 -4.96
CA LEU A 20 15.76 7.99 -5.00
C LEU A 20 15.88 9.40 -5.63
N SER A 21 14.86 9.90 -6.33
CA SER A 21 14.94 11.20 -7.01
C SER A 21 14.34 12.32 -6.15
N ALA A 22 15.18 12.92 -5.30
CA ALA A 22 15.11 14.36 -5.09
C ALA A 22 15.64 15.05 -6.37
N GLY A 23 14.76 15.28 -7.36
CA GLY A 23 15.01 16.25 -8.44
C GLY A 23 15.65 15.77 -9.77
N GLY A 24 15.57 14.50 -10.17
CA GLY A 24 16.10 14.03 -11.46
C GLY A 24 15.03 13.45 -12.39
N ARG A 25 14.93 13.94 -13.64
CA ARG A 25 14.15 13.28 -14.71
C ARG A 25 14.87 11.99 -15.11
N ALA A 26 14.23 10.84 -14.93
CA ALA A 26 14.66 9.58 -15.54
C ALA A 26 13.55 9.03 -16.46
N SER A 27 13.95 8.60 -17.66
CA SER A 27 13.10 8.01 -18.70
C SER A 27 12.66 6.59 -18.31
N ALA A 28 11.54 6.13 -18.87
CA ALA A 28 10.89 4.86 -18.57
C ALA A 28 11.72 3.61 -18.96
N ASP A 29 12.76 3.75 -19.78
CA ASP A 29 13.53 2.62 -20.34
C ASP A 29 14.60 2.04 -19.40
N THR A 30 15.00 2.75 -18.33
CA THR A 30 16.04 2.27 -17.40
C THR A 30 15.50 1.45 -16.21
N ALA A 31 14.18 1.19 -16.16
CA ALA A 31 13.57 0.60 -14.97
C ALA A 31 13.73 -0.94 -14.88
N SER A 32 13.93 -1.64 -16.01
CA SER A 32 13.92 -3.12 -16.11
C SER A 32 15.02 -3.87 -15.32
N GLU A 33 15.92 -3.17 -14.61
CA GLU A 33 17.17 -3.72 -14.06
C GLU A 33 17.21 -3.88 -12.52
N ALA A 34 16.08 -3.79 -11.80
CA ALA A 34 16.12 -3.71 -10.33
C ALA A 34 16.52 -5.02 -9.61
N ILE A 35 16.17 -6.20 -10.14
CA ILE A 35 16.72 -7.52 -9.77
C ILE A 35 16.55 -8.43 -11.00
N PRO A 36 17.62 -9.03 -11.56
CA PRO A 36 17.50 -9.94 -12.70
C PRO A 36 16.60 -11.15 -12.37
N ASP A 37 15.72 -11.53 -13.28
CA ASP A 37 14.74 -12.63 -13.09
C ASP A 37 15.41 -13.93 -12.63
N GLU A 38 16.58 -14.24 -13.18
CA GLU A 38 17.37 -15.45 -12.91
C GLU A 38 17.99 -15.54 -11.51
N ASN A 39 18.08 -14.43 -10.76
CA ASN A 39 18.65 -14.38 -9.41
C ASN A 39 17.68 -13.80 -8.38
N SER A 40 16.38 -14.05 -8.58
CA SER A 40 15.33 -13.55 -7.69
C SER A 40 14.43 -14.65 -7.15
N VAL A 41 13.96 -14.48 -5.92
CA VAL A 41 12.81 -15.23 -5.38
C VAL A 41 11.60 -14.30 -5.35
N VAL A 42 10.51 -14.74 -5.97
CA VAL A 42 9.28 -13.96 -6.09
C VAL A 42 8.33 -14.34 -4.98
N TRP A 43 8.02 -13.40 -4.09
CA TRP A 43 6.97 -13.58 -3.10
C TRP A 43 5.62 -13.26 -3.73
N THR A 44 4.72 -14.25 -3.77
CA THR A 44 3.35 -14.09 -4.27
C THR A 44 2.32 -14.39 -3.19
N VAL A 45 1.19 -13.69 -3.26
CA VAL A 45 0.02 -13.88 -2.38
C VAL A 45 -1.23 -13.74 -3.25
N GLU A 46 -2.15 -14.70 -3.19
CA GLU A 46 -3.37 -14.70 -4.02
C GLU A 46 -3.08 -14.50 -5.53
N GLY A 47 -2.01 -15.12 -6.03
CA GLY A 47 -1.58 -15.00 -7.44
C GLY A 47 -0.94 -13.66 -7.83
N GLU A 48 -0.81 -12.73 -6.88
CA GLU A 48 -0.24 -11.40 -7.10
C GLU A 48 1.18 -11.30 -6.56
N GLU A 49 2.08 -10.71 -7.34
CA GLU A 49 3.47 -10.51 -6.92
C GLU A 49 3.59 -9.39 -5.88
N ILE A 50 4.05 -9.73 -4.68
CA ILE A 50 4.25 -8.78 -3.59
C ILE A 50 5.61 -8.10 -3.69
N TRP A 51 6.66 -8.89 -3.93
CA TRP A 51 8.03 -8.39 -4.03
C TRP A 51 8.96 -9.42 -4.67
N ARG A 52 10.06 -8.95 -5.27
CA ARG A 52 11.20 -9.80 -5.67
C ARG A 52 12.35 -9.58 -4.72
N PHE A 53 12.86 -10.66 -4.14
CA PHE A 53 14.00 -10.62 -3.24
C PHE A 53 15.23 -11.22 -3.92
N PRO A 54 16.45 -10.84 -3.52
CA PRO A 54 17.63 -11.64 -3.81
C PRO A 54 17.46 -13.09 -3.32
N THR A 55 17.98 -14.06 -4.08
CA THR A 55 17.88 -15.50 -3.76
C THR A 55 18.42 -15.88 -2.39
N THR A 56 19.37 -15.12 -1.84
CA THR A 56 19.90 -15.28 -0.47
C THR A 56 18.81 -15.24 0.61
N PHE A 57 17.63 -14.66 0.32
CA PHE A 57 16.51 -14.56 1.26
C PHE A 57 15.43 -15.63 1.03
N GLN A 58 15.65 -16.63 0.17
CA GLN A 58 14.63 -17.62 -0.19
C GLN A 58 13.96 -18.28 1.02
N SER A 59 14.73 -18.79 1.98
CA SER A 59 14.17 -19.46 3.17
C SER A 59 13.33 -18.51 4.02
N GLU A 60 13.81 -17.28 4.25
CA GLU A 60 13.09 -16.27 5.02
C GLU A 60 11.76 -15.89 4.35
N VAL A 61 11.77 -15.67 3.03
CA VAL A 61 10.59 -15.34 2.24
C VAL A 61 9.58 -16.48 2.26
N GLN A 62 10.05 -17.72 2.14
CA GLN A 62 9.19 -18.90 2.19
C GLN A 62 8.51 -19.03 3.56
N GLU A 63 9.27 -18.94 4.65
CA GLU A 63 8.71 -18.96 6.01
C GLU A 63 7.71 -17.83 6.25
N GLY A 64 8.02 -16.61 5.80
CA GLY A 64 7.11 -15.48 5.90
C GLY A 64 5.82 -15.68 5.09
N ALA A 65 5.93 -16.22 3.88
CA ALA A 65 4.79 -16.55 3.03
C ALA A 65 3.90 -17.62 3.67
N ASP A 66 4.51 -18.66 4.26
CA ASP A 66 3.78 -19.75 4.92
C ASP A 66 3.05 -19.25 6.18
N ARG A 67 3.70 -18.40 7.01
CA ARG A 67 3.05 -17.71 8.13
C ARG A 67 1.84 -16.91 7.67
N LEU A 68 1.98 -16.11 6.62
CA LEU A 68 0.86 -15.31 6.10
C LEU A 68 -0.28 -16.21 5.58
N ARG A 69 0.04 -17.28 4.85
CA ARG A 69 -0.95 -18.21 4.30
C ARG A 69 -1.77 -18.86 5.41
N GLU A 70 -1.13 -19.38 6.46
CA GLU A 70 -1.81 -19.95 7.62
C GLU A 70 -2.79 -18.94 8.27
N ARG A 71 -2.41 -17.66 8.31
CA ARG A 71 -3.27 -16.60 8.83
C ARG A 71 -4.43 -16.29 7.90
N VAL A 72 -4.24 -16.27 6.58
CA VAL A 72 -5.32 -16.13 5.60
C VAL A 72 -6.32 -17.27 5.76
N ASP A 73 -5.86 -18.51 5.86
CA ASP A 73 -6.71 -19.70 6.02
C ASP A 73 -7.58 -19.63 7.28
N ARG A 74 -6.99 -19.24 8.42
CA ARG A 74 -7.72 -19.06 9.69
C ARG A 74 -8.59 -17.80 9.72
N GLY A 75 -8.29 -16.86 8.84
CA GLY A 75 -8.87 -15.55 8.75
C GLY A 75 -8.42 -14.56 9.83
N PHE A 76 -8.40 -13.29 9.46
CA PHE A 76 -7.99 -12.20 10.32
C PHE A 76 -8.66 -10.87 9.93
N PRO A 77 -8.85 -9.92 10.87
CA PRO A 77 -9.29 -8.58 10.49
C PRO A 77 -8.18 -7.88 9.71
N LEU A 78 -8.47 -7.30 8.54
CA LEU A 78 -7.45 -6.65 7.72
C LEU A 78 -6.68 -5.56 8.47
N SER A 79 -7.34 -4.90 9.44
CA SER A 79 -6.70 -3.93 10.32
C SER A 79 -5.57 -4.50 11.19
N SER A 80 -5.42 -5.82 11.34
CA SER A 80 -4.29 -6.41 12.05
C SER A 80 -3.01 -6.47 11.23
N LEU A 81 -3.09 -6.35 9.89
CA LEU A 81 -1.92 -6.29 9.01
C LEU A 81 -1.33 -4.88 9.06
N ARG A 82 -0.11 -4.75 9.57
CA ARG A 82 0.53 -3.44 9.81
C ARG A 82 2.03 -3.50 9.55
N VAL A 83 2.62 -2.33 9.39
CA VAL A 83 4.08 -2.13 9.47
C VAL A 83 4.37 -1.46 10.80
N VAL A 84 5.23 -2.07 11.60
CA VAL A 84 5.61 -1.58 12.94
C VAL A 84 7.13 -1.51 13.06
N GLU A 85 7.62 -0.57 13.87
CA GLU A 85 9.01 -0.53 14.27
C GLU A 85 9.16 -1.21 15.64
N ARG A 86 10.04 -2.21 15.73
CA ARG A 86 10.43 -2.91 16.97
C ARG A 86 11.94 -2.98 17.01
N ASP A 87 12.56 -2.57 18.12
CA ASP A 87 14.01 -2.61 18.28
C ASP A 87 14.80 -1.96 17.12
N ARG A 88 14.29 -0.83 16.62
CA ARG A 88 14.83 -0.06 15.47
C ARG A 88 14.78 -0.83 14.14
N GLN A 89 13.92 -1.84 14.04
CA GLN A 89 13.72 -2.67 12.86
C GLN A 89 12.26 -2.59 12.42
N TRP A 90 12.06 -2.33 11.13
CA TRP A 90 10.72 -2.28 10.54
C TRP A 90 10.26 -3.69 10.19
N SER A 91 9.06 -4.06 10.61
CA SER A 91 8.50 -5.39 10.39
C SER A 91 7.09 -5.29 9.85
N LEU A 92 6.79 -6.14 8.87
CA LEU A 92 5.41 -6.45 8.50
C LEU A 92 4.88 -7.46 9.52
N VAL A 93 3.80 -7.09 10.19
CA VAL A 93 3.18 -7.89 11.25
C VAL A 93 1.71 -8.15 10.96
N LEU A 94 1.21 -9.25 11.48
CA LEU A 94 -0.20 -9.58 11.50
C LEU A 94 -0.60 -9.83 12.97
N GLY A 95 -1.21 -8.81 13.58
CA GLY A 95 -1.48 -8.83 15.01
C GLY A 95 -0.19 -8.78 15.82
N LYS A 96 0.11 -9.85 16.58
CA LYS A 96 1.33 -9.95 17.39
C LYS A 96 2.50 -10.58 16.62
N GLU A 97 2.20 -11.33 15.56
CA GLU A 97 3.15 -12.14 14.82
C GLU A 97 3.89 -11.32 13.75
N THR A 98 5.20 -11.56 13.63
CA THR A 98 6.01 -11.00 12.55
C THR A 98 5.91 -11.92 11.33
N ILE A 99 5.45 -11.37 10.21
CA ILE A 99 5.42 -12.06 8.93
C ILE A 99 6.83 -12.02 8.32
N LEU A 100 7.37 -10.81 8.15
CA LEU A 100 8.71 -10.56 7.64
C LEU A 100 9.29 -9.31 8.28
N GLN A 101 10.57 -9.36 8.65
CA GLN A 101 11.33 -8.21 9.12
C GLN A 101 12.00 -7.55 7.92
N ALA A 102 11.68 -6.29 7.64
CA ALA A 102 12.23 -5.61 6.48
C ALA A 102 13.70 -5.21 6.71
N ARG A 103 14.51 -5.50 5.69
CA ARG A 103 15.92 -5.14 5.62
C ARG A 103 16.18 -4.37 4.33
N SER A 104 17.16 -3.47 4.34
CA SER A 104 17.47 -2.68 3.14
C SER A 104 17.97 -3.57 2.01
N GLU A 105 18.64 -4.66 2.34
CA GLU A 105 19.18 -5.69 1.45
C GLU A 105 18.08 -6.43 0.68
N HIS A 106 16.85 -6.50 1.21
CA HIS A 106 15.71 -7.07 0.50
C HIS A 106 15.36 -6.32 -0.78
N SER A 107 15.81 -5.07 -0.91
CA SER A 107 15.61 -4.26 -2.11
C SER A 107 16.70 -4.42 -3.18
N GLY A 108 17.72 -5.26 -2.93
CA GLY A 108 18.79 -5.52 -3.88
C GLY A 108 19.50 -4.24 -4.31
N LEU A 109 19.55 -3.99 -5.62
CA LEU A 109 20.24 -2.84 -6.21
C LEU A 109 19.57 -1.50 -5.90
N LEU A 110 18.29 -1.51 -5.51
CA LEU A 110 17.53 -0.29 -5.22
C LEU A 110 17.95 0.37 -3.90
N ARG A 111 18.56 -0.40 -2.98
CA ARG A 111 19.06 0.07 -1.67
C ARG A 111 18.07 0.96 -0.92
N LEU A 112 16.79 0.59 -0.97
CA LEU A 112 15.71 1.29 -0.28
C LEU A 112 15.87 1.12 1.25
N PRO A 113 15.50 2.15 2.04
CA PRO A 113 15.40 2.01 3.48
C PRO A 113 14.40 0.90 3.86
N SER A 114 14.69 0.13 4.90
CA SER A 114 13.83 -0.97 5.39
C SER A 114 12.37 -0.57 5.61
N ARG A 115 12.11 0.64 6.13
CA ARG A 115 10.76 1.19 6.27
C ARG A 115 10.01 1.26 4.93
N ALA A 116 10.68 1.74 3.88
CA ALA A 116 10.08 1.86 2.56
C ALA A 116 9.74 0.48 1.98
N VAL A 117 10.66 -0.48 2.12
CA VAL A 117 10.45 -1.88 1.73
C VAL A 117 9.21 -2.46 2.41
N ALA A 118 9.10 -2.34 3.75
CA ALA A 118 7.95 -2.82 4.50
C ALA A 118 6.61 -2.18 4.04
N LEU A 119 6.62 -0.88 3.75
CA LEU A 119 5.44 -0.16 3.27
C LEU A 119 5.04 -0.59 1.86
N PHE A 120 6.00 -0.89 0.98
CA PHE A 120 5.69 -1.47 -0.33
C PHE A 120 5.04 -2.83 -0.21
N TRP A 121 5.56 -3.71 0.66
CA TRP A 121 4.91 -5.00 0.93
C TRP A 121 3.48 -4.82 1.43
N LEU A 122 3.26 -3.93 2.41
CA LEU A 122 1.92 -3.66 2.94
C LEU A 122 0.96 -3.17 1.85
N SER A 123 1.40 -2.21 1.01
CA SER A 123 0.58 -1.71 -0.10
C SER A 123 0.23 -2.81 -1.09
N ARG A 124 1.19 -3.66 -1.46
CA ARG A 124 0.98 -4.77 -2.40
C ARG A 124 0.09 -5.85 -1.81
N LEU A 125 0.21 -6.14 -0.51
CA LEU A 125 -0.68 -7.07 0.19
C LEU A 125 -2.11 -6.55 0.26
N TYR A 126 -2.32 -5.27 0.54
CA TYR A 126 -3.66 -4.68 0.44
C TYR A 126 -4.26 -4.83 -0.96
N GLU A 127 -3.45 -4.68 -2.01
CA GLU A 127 -3.92 -4.88 -3.37
C GLU A 127 -4.29 -6.33 -3.67
N ALA A 128 -3.43 -7.29 -3.30
CA ALA A 128 -3.66 -8.71 -3.50
C ALA A 128 -4.90 -9.20 -2.75
N LEU A 129 -4.96 -8.91 -1.45
CA LEU A 129 -6.08 -9.30 -0.59
C LEU A 129 -7.38 -8.56 -0.95
N GLY A 130 -7.27 -7.35 -1.51
CA GLY A 130 -8.40 -6.59 -2.02
C GLY A 130 -9.03 -7.18 -3.28
N LYS A 131 -8.26 -7.90 -4.11
CA LYS A 131 -8.80 -8.65 -5.26
C LYS A 131 -9.46 -9.94 -4.76
N GLU A 132 -8.69 -10.71 -3.99
CA GLU A 132 -9.05 -11.86 -3.15
C GLU A 132 -10.41 -11.82 -2.46
N HIS A 133 -10.49 -10.92 -1.49
CA HIS A 133 -11.41 -11.05 -0.37
C HIS A 133 -12.35 -9.87 -0.24
N ALA A 134 -12.42 -9.00 -1.26
CA ALA A 134 -13.30 -7.85 -1.20
C ALA A 134 -14.76 -8.24 -1.40
N ASP A 135 -15.60 -7.64 -0.57
CA ASP A 135 -17.03 -7.59 -0.82
C ASP A 135 -17.29 -6.88 -2.17
N PRO A 136 -18.33 -7.29 -2.92
CA PRO A 136 -18.71 -6.64 -4.17
C PRO A 136 -18.90 -5.12 -3.98
N LEU A 137 -18.30 -4.34 -4.88
CA LEU A 137 -18.45 -2.90 -4.87
C LEU A 137 -19.90 -2.51 -5.20
N THR A 138 -20.48 -1.69 -4.34
CA THR A 138 -21.82 -1.12 -4.51
C THR A 138 -21.75 0.38 -4.80
N ALA A 139 -22.88 1.02 -5.08
CA ALA A 139 -22.95 2.47 -5.29
C ALA A 139 -22.37 3.31 -4.12
N LYS A 140 -22.35 2.75 -2.90
CA LYS A 140 -21.74 3.39 -1.72
C LYS A 140 -20.20 3.47 -1.80
N HIS A 141 -19.59 2.67 -2.66
CA HIS A 141 -18.14 2.58 -2.85
C HIS A 141 -17.67 3.41 -4.05
N THR A 142 -18.18 4.63 -4.16
CA THR A 142 -17.87 5.55 -5.26
C THR A 142 -17.27 6.85 -4.73
N LEU A 143 -16.27 7.35 -5.43
CA LEU A 143 -15.71 8.68 -5.26
C LEU A 143 -16.26 9.56 -6.37
N ARG A 144 -16.96 10.64 -6.00
CA ARG A 144 -17.64 11.53 -6.97
C ARG A 144 -18.54 10.78 -7.97
N GLY A 145 -19.23 9.74 -7.50
CA GLY A 145 -20.17 8.96 -8.31
C GLY A 145 -19.54 7.87 -9.19
N ALA A 146 -18.23 7.65 -9.13
CA ALA A 146 -17.55 6.59 -9.87
C ALA A 146 -16.59 5.76 -8.99
N HIS A 147 -16.29 4.53 -9.39
CA HIS A 147 -15.25 3.72 -8.74
C HIS A 147 -13.84 4.23 -9.04
N VAL A 148 -13.67 4.98 -10.13
CA VAL A 148 -12.43 5.65 -10.50
C VAL A 148 -12.69 7.15 -10.56
N ALA A 149 -11.88 7.93 -9.86
CA ALA A 149 -11.99 9.39 -9.83
C ALA A 149 -10.62 10.05 -9.93
N ARG A 150 -10.58 11.27 -10.46
CA ARG A 150 -9.42 12.16 -10.37
C ARG A 150 -9.71 13.32 -9.44
N GLY A 151 -8.69 13.80 -8.77
CA GLY A 151 -8.79 14.97 -7.92
C GLY A 151 -7.54 15.22 -7.10
N THR A 152 -7.65 16.19 -6.20
CA THR A 152 -6.57 16.55 -5.28
C THR A 152 -6.61 15.65 -4.05
N VAL A 153 -5.46 15.26 -3.52
CA VAL A 153 -5.34 14.71 -2.16
C VAL A 153 -4.44 15.58 -1.32
N SER A 154 -4.77 15.72 -0.04
CA SER A 154 -3.88 16.27 0.98
C SER A 154 -3.38 15.15 1.90
N TRP A 155 -2.62 15.50 2.94
CA TRP A 155 -2.29 14.55 3.98
C TRP A 155 -2.45 15.13 5.40
N TYR A 156 -2.64 14.21 6.36
CA TYR A 156 -2.74 14.48 7.79
C TYR A 156 -1.86 13.54 8.61
N GLY A 157 -1.69 13.85 9.90
CA GLY A 157 -0.92 13.03 10.83
C GLY A 157 0.42 13.66 11.21
N GLY A 158 1.36 12.80 11.61
CA GLY A 158 2.62 13.20 12.25
C GLY A 158 2.64 12.84 13.73
N ASP A 159 3.74 13.14 14.40
CA ASP A 159 4.04 12.58 15.72
C ASP A 159 3.06 13.08 16.78
N SER A 160 2.56 14.32 16.62
CA SER A 160 1.51 14.90 17.47
C SER A 160 0.11 14.28 17.30
N PHE A 161 -0.08 13.42 16.30
CA PHE A 161 -1.32 12.67 16.07
C PHE A 161 -1.28 11.26 16.68
N VAL A 162 -0.10 10.76 17.09
CA VAL A 162 0.03 9.42 17.66
C VAL A 162 -0.90 9.27 18.86
N GLY A 163 -1.67 8.17 18.86
CA GLY A 163 -2.67 7.85 19.88
C GLY A 163 -4.05 8.48 19.67
N ARG A 164 -4.22 9.44 18.76
CA ARG A 164 -5.55 10.00 18.43
C ARG A 164 -6.42 8.93 17.77
N ARG A 165 -7.73 9.00 18.03
CA ARG A 165 -8.71 8.09 17.42
C ARG A 165 -9.17 8.62 16.07
N PHE A 166 -9.24 7.75 15.07
CA PHE A 166 -9.97 8.02 13.84
C PHE A 166 -11.48 7.87 14.07
N ALA A 167 -12.28 8.32 13.11
CA ALA A 167 -13.73 8.14 13.13
C ALA A 167 -14.19 6.67 13.16
N ASN A 168 -13.37 5.71 12.72
CA ASN A 168 -13.67 4.28 12.85
C ASN A 168 -13.30 3.68 14.23
N GLY A 169 -12.72 4.46 15.14
CA GLY A 169 -12.32 4.05 16.49
C GLY A 169 -10.90 3.50 16.62
N GLU A 170 -10.21 3.17 15.52
CA GLU A 170 -8.78 2.81 15.56
C GLU A 170 -7.93 4.02 15.97
N ARG A 171 -6.72 3.77 16.48
CA ARG A 171 -5.77 4.83 16.87
C ARG A 171 -4.67 4.98 15.82
N TYR A 172 -4.29 6.21 15.54
CA TYR A 172 -3.14 6.56 14.69
C TYR A 172 -1.83 6.15 15.37
N GLN A 173 -0.98 5.40 14.64
CA GLN A 173 0.30 4.87 15.10
C GLN A 173 1.50 5.49 14.36
N GLY A 174 1.28 6.18 13.24
CA GLY A 174 2.31 6.91 12.51
C GLY A 174 2.93 6.16 11.33
N SER A 175 2.58 4.89 11.13
CA SER A 175 3.13 4.02 10.08
C SER A 175 2.06 3.44 9.15
N GLU A 176 0.78 3.79 9.32
CA GLU A 176 -0.29 3.15 8.58
C GLU A 176 -0.51 3.75 7.18
N LEU A 177 -0.80 2.87 6.22
CA LEU A 177 -1.29 3.25 4.89
C LEU A 177 -2.81 3.41 4.92
N VAL A 178 -3.26 4.59 5.35
CA VAL A 178 -4.68 4.89 5.58
C VAL A 178 -5.08 6.24 4.98
N ALA A 179 -6.37 6.46 4.81
CA ALA A 179 -6.94 7.74 4.41
C ALA A 179 -8.28 8.04 5.09
N ALA A 180 -8.59 9.33 5.12
CA ALA A 180 -9.89 9.86 5.42
C ALA A 180 -10.69 10.06 4.13
N ALA A 181 -11.98 9.71 4.15
CA ALA A 181 -12.91 9.92 3.04
C ALA A 181 -14.20 10.61 3.51
N LYS A 182 -14.86 11.35 2.63
CA LYS A 182 -16.17 11.98 2.94
C LYS A 182 -17.25 10.94 3.22
N SER A 183 -17.38 9.94 2.35
CA SER A 183 -18.50 8.99 2.36
C SER A 183 -18.13 7.53 2.16
N LEU A 184 -16.89 7.19 1.76
CA LEU A 184 -16.52 5.79 1.56
C LEU A 184 -16.66 5.00 2.88
N PRO A 185 -17.25 3.78 2.84
CA PRO A 185 -17.32 2.91 4.01
C PRO A 185 -15.94 2.64 4.62
N PHE A 186 -15.87 2.54 5.95
CA PHE A 186 -14.61 2.15 6.61
C PHE A 186 -14.21 0.73 6.23
N GLY A 187 -12.92 0.51 5.99
CA GLY A 187 -12.39 -0.74 5.45
C GLY A 187 -12.35 -0.80 3.92
N THR A 188 -12.87 0.21 3.22
CA THR A 188 -12.65 0.35 1.78
C THR A 188 -11.16 0.47 1.48
N LEU A 189 -10.67 -0.28 0.50
CA LEU A 189 -9.33 -0.18 -0.05
C LEU A 189 -9.37 0.66 -1.33
N VAL A 190 -8.47 1.64 -1.41
CA VAL A 190 -8.33 2.49 -2.58
C VAL A 190 -6.89 2.51 -3.06
N ARG A 191 -6.70 2.29 -4.36
CA ARG A 191 -5.44 2.48 -5.07
C ARG A 191 -5.33 3.94 -5.48
N ILE A 192 -4.27 4.61 -5.08
CA ILE A 192 -4.00 6.02 -5.37
C ILE A 192 -2.74 6.10 -6.21
N ARG A 193 -2.82 6.74 -7.37
CA ARG A 193 -1.67 7.04 -8.22
C ARG A 193 -1.44 8.55 -8.28
N ASN A 194 -0.26 9.00 -7.87
CA ASN A 194 0.20 10.36 -8.10
C ASN A 194 0.43 10.58 -9.60
N LEU A 195 -0.27 11.55 -10.19
CA LEU A 195 -0.22 11.81 -11.63
C LEU A 195 1.10 12.44 -12.07
N GLU A 196 1.82 13.09 -11.15
CA GLU A 196 3.08 13.75 -11.44
C GLU A 196 4.27 12.78 -11.30
N SER A 197 4.34 12.05 -10.19
CA SER A 197 5.46 11.13 -9.92
C SER A 197 5.23 9.72 -10.47
N GLY A 198 4.01 9.39 -10.88
CA GLY A 198 3.60 8.04 -11.28
C GLY A 198 3.51 7.04 -10.13
N ARG A 199 3.94 7.40 -8.92
CA ARG A 199 3.95 6.51 -7.74
C ARG A 199 2.55 6.11 -7.32
N THR A 200 2.42 4.88 -6.85
CA THR A 200 1.13 4.30 -6.44
C THR A 200 1.21 3.77 -5.02
N VAL A 201 0.11 3.88 -4.27
CA VAL A 201 -0.06 3.25 -2.96
C VAL A 201 -1.50 2.79 -2.81
N VAL A 202 -1.72 1.69 -2.08
CA VAL A 202 -3.05 1.27 -1.64
C VAL A 202 -3.21 1.65 -0.18
N VAL A 203 -4.32 2.31 0.14
CA VAL A 203 -4.66 2.71 1.51
C VAL A 203 -6.04 2.21 1.91
N ARG A 204 -6.24 2.08 3.22
CA ARG A 204 -7.54 1.74 3.82
C ARG A 204 -8.26 2.99 4.32
N ILE A 205 -9.55 3.08 4.07
CA ILE A 205 -10.39 4.18 4.61
C ILE A 205 -10.69 3.90 6.08
N VAL A 206 -10.25 4.81 6.96
CA VAL A 206 -10.39 4.69 8.42
C VAL A 206 -10.98 5.94 9.07
N ASP A 207 -11.01 7.05 8.35
CA ASP A 207 -11.40 8.33 8.94
C ASP A 207 -12.34 9.14 8.04
N ARG A 208 -12.79 10.29 8.56
CA ARG A 208 -13.66 11.23 7.86
C ARG A 208 -12.96 12.56 7.64
N PHE A 209 -13.20 13.13 6.48
CA PHE A 209 -12.79 14.50 6.18
C PHE A 209 -13.91 15.23 5.42
N MET A 210 -13.95 16.54 5.60
CA MET A 210 -14.84 17.41 4.84
C MET A 210 -14.15 17.79 3.53
N GLU A 211 -14.80 17.51 2.40
CA GLU A 211 -14.30 17.89 1.08
C GLU A 211 -14.15 19.41 0.99
N HIS A 212 -12.98 19.86 0.55
CA HIS A 212 -12.64 21.28 0.45
C HIS A 212 -11.69 21.51 -0.72
N ARG A 213 -12.00 22.51 -1.56
CA ARG A 213 -11.20 22.90 -2.75
C ARG A 213 -10.83 21.72 -3.65
N GLY A 214 -11.81 20.86 -3.93
CA GLY A 214 -11.63 19.73 -4.85
C GLY A 214 -10.81 18.56 -4.30
N ARG A 215 -10.49 18.54 -2.99
CA ARG A 215 -9.82 17.42 -2.32
C ARG A 215 -10.75 16.22 -2.17
N ILE A 216 -10.36 15.08 -2.73
CA ILE A 216 -11.17 13.85 -2.74
C ILE A 216 -10.81 12.86 -1.63
N LEU A 217 -9.59 12.94 -1.09
CA LEU A 217 -9.14 12.20 0.10
C LEU A 217 -8.14 13.05 0.90
N ASP A 218 -7.98 12.70 2.17
CA ASP A 218 -6.86 13.14 3.01
C ASP A 218 -6.10 11.90 3.46
N VAL A 219 -4.85 11.70 3.02
CA VAL A 219 -4.10 10.47 3.29
C VAL A 219 -3.21 10.61 4.52
N SER A 220 -2.75 9.50 5.12
CA SER A 220 -1.76 9.58 6.20
C SER A 220 -0.44 10.20 5.70
N LYS A 221 0.31 10.83 6.61
CA LYS A 221 1.68 11.32 6.37
C LYS A 221 2.54 10.26 5.67
N THR A 222 2.45 9.01 6.11
CA THR A 222 3.19 7.87 5.55
C THR A 222 2.76 7.56 4.12
N ALA A 223 1.46 7.58 3.80
CA ALA A 223 0.99 7.41 2.43
C ALA A 223 1.46 8.56 1.52
N ALA A 224 1.51 9.80 2.01
CA ALA A 224 2.04 10.94 1.26
C ALA A 224 3.56 10.88 1.03
N GLU A 225 4.31 10.28 1.94
CA GLU A 225 5.74 9.97 1.77
C GLU A 225 5.93 8.96 0.62
N VAL A 226 5.17 7.86 0.64
CA VAL A 226 5.20 6.85 -0.43
C VAL A 226 4.81 7.46 -1.78
N LEU A 227 3.72 8.23 -1.82
CA LEU A 227 3.26 8.92 -3.03
C LEU A 227 4.18 10.08 -3.49
N GLY A 228 5.14 10.49 -2.68
CA GLY A 228 6.16 11.48 -3.04
C GLY A 228 5.64 12.92 -3.10
N PHE A 229 4.67 13.29 -2.26
CA PHE A 229 4.16 14.67 -2.20
C PHE A 229 4.07 15.28 -0.80
N LYS A 230 4.50 14.58 0.25
CA LYS A 230 4.47 15.08 1.64
C LYS A 230 4.92 16.54 1.76
N ASN A 231 6.09 16.89 1.21
CA ASN A 231 6.65 18.24 1.31
C ASN A 231 5.85 19.31 0.57
N ARG A 232 5.06 18.92 -0.45
CA ARG A 232 4.18 19.83 -1.20
C ARG A 232 2.81 20.04 -0.52
N GLY A 233 2.45 19.19 0.43
CA GLY A 233 1.16 19.21 1.12
C GLY A 233 0.01 18.59 0.32
N VAL A 234 -0.01 18.77 -1.00
CA VAL A 234 -1.07 18.24 -1.89
C VAL A 234 -0.51 17.63 -3.17
N ALA A 235 -1.31 16.76 -3.82
CA ALA A 235 -1.02 16.22 -5.14
C ALA A 235 -2.29 15.97 -5.96
N GLN A 236 -2.16 16.05 -7.30
CA GLN A 236 -3.16 15.53 -8.23
C GLN A 236 -3.00 14.02 -8.38
N VAL A 237 -4.10 13.28 -8.22
CA VAL A 237 -4.09 11.81 -8.24
C VAL A 237 -5.22 11.24 -9.09
N ALA A 238 -5.02 10.01 -9.55
CA ALA A 238 -6.11 9.10 -9.88
C ALA A 238 -6.34 8.15 -8.70
N VAL A 239 -7.59 7.96 -8.31
CA VAL A 239 -8.00 7.06 -7.24
C VAL A 239 -8.96 6.03 -7.80
N GLU A 240 -8.73 4.77 -7.47
CA GLU A 240 -9.58 3.63 -7.81
C GLU A 240 -9.98 2.91 -6.53
N VAL A 241 -11.28 2.67 -6.37
CA VAL A 241 -11.79 1.79 -5.32
C VAL A 241 -11.61 0.36 -5.78
N ILE A 242 -10.79 -0.40 -5.05
CA ILE A 242 -10.41 -1.76 -5.44
C ILE A 242 -11.14 -2.84 -4.64
N GLY A 243 -11.73 -2.49 -3.51
CA GLY A 243 -12.44 -3.45 -2.67
C GLY A 243 -12.92 -2.87 -1.34
N CYS A 244 -13.79 -3.60 -0.64
CA CYS A 244 -14.08 -3.36 0.78
C CYS A 244 -13.77 -4.64 1.54
N VAL A 245 -12.74 -4.59 2.40
CA VAL A 245 -12.25 -5.76 3.12
C VAL A 245 -12.11 -5.41 4.60
N LYS A 246 -12.96 -6.02 5.43
CA LYS A 246 -12.84 -5.90 6.90
C LYS A 246 -12.15 -7.12 7.50
N LYS A 247 -12.50 -8.31 7.02
CA LYS A 247 -11.92 -9.60 7.38
C LYS A 247 -11.38 -10.26 6.10
N VAL A 248 -10.22 -10.88 6.21
CA VAL A 248 -9.59 -11.71 5.18
C VAL A 248 -9.77 -13.16 5.60
N GLY A 249 -10.20 -14.04 4.69
CA GLY A 249 -10.30 -15.50 4.87
C GLY A 249 -11.11 -15.99 6.09
N GLY A 250 -10.84 -17.23 6.51
CA GLY A 250 -11.52 -17.91 7.62
C GLY A 250 -12.99 -18.23 7.34
N HIS A 251 -13.22 -18.94 6.23
CA HIS A 251 -14.51 -19.54 5.86
C HIS A 251 -15.05 -20.46 6.94
#